data_AF-A0A2E0Z7G6-F1
#
_entry.id   AF-A0A2E0Z7G6-F1
#
_cell.length_a   1.000
_cell.length_b   1.000
_cell.length_c   1.000
_cell.angle_alpha   90.00
_cell.angle_beta   90.00
_cell.angle_gamma   90.00
#
_symmetry.space_group_name_H-M   'P 1'
#
loop_
_entity.id
_entity.type
_entity.pdbx_description
1 polymer ?
#
loop_
_entity_poly.entity_id
_entity_poly.type
_entity_poly.pdbx_seq_one_letter_code
_entity_poly.pdbx_strand_id
1 'polypeptide(L)'
;MKRKELRRSIAKHFKDDELRTLCFDLELDYELLGGEGKMGKIRELIAHMDRHNRLAELLQYLKTERPKISWPDIPATPIQEKKENPIRVAVWNALYRTLWKKKTLLHSYKSRPPLIERFSVDLWADFINKPIDSRPEEPMQILNEIRIYFFSYSDARWRNYLEYILNYWNDLNHYKPEPINQAVNLALDREKAGLKYVPQYEFNRFVSGAIVEAGHSQSTASSLLPSIRQSQITPLADIPDNILKVINERAEKRHPDDFSTRKYVIDKEIQAWHELQNYQAHDVPNEVLASIFRRAEQRHTDDFSTRKYVVENEVKAWRDLNKK
;
A
#
# COMPACT_ATOMS: atom_id res chain seq x y z
N MET A 1 -9.11 35.86 -13.95
CA MET A 1 -9.02 37.22 -13.35
C MET A 1 -9.40 37.25 -11.88
N LYS A 2 -10.56 36.73 -11.45
CA LYS A 2 -11.10 36.89 -10.08
C LYS A 2 -10.21 36.38 -8.92
N ARG A 3 -9.44 35.30 -9.08
CA ARG A 3 -8.49 34.81 -8.03
C ARG A 3 -7.33 35.79 -7.75
N LYS A 4 -6.90 36.55 -8.76
CA LYS A 4 -5.84 37.57 -8.62
C LYS A 4 -6.33 38.76 -7.81
N GLU A 5 -7.61 39.12 -7.97
CA GLU A 5 -8.28 40.16 -7.18
C GLU A 5 -8.45 39.71 -5.73
N LEU A 6 -8.91 38.47 -5.49
CA LEU A 6 -9.03 37.94 -4.13
C LEU A 6 -7.69 38.01 -3.38
N ARG A 7 -6.61 37.53 -4.01
CA ARG A 7 -5.26 37.59 -3.44
C ARG A 7 -4.85 39.02 -3.07
N ARG A 8 -5.11 39.99 -3.96
CA ARG A 8 -4.80 41.40 -3.72
C ARG A 8 -5.64 41.98 -2.57
N SER A 9 -6.92 41.64 -2.49
CA SER A 9 -7.81 42.10 -1.42
C SER A 9 -7.39 41.56 -0.06
N ILE A 10 -7.08 40.26 0.05
CA ILE A 10 -6.58 39.67 1.31
C ILE A 10 -5.27 40.35 1.71
N ALA A 11 -4.33 40.50 0.77
CA ALA A 11 -3.03 41.11 1.05
C ALA A 11 -3.12 42.57 1.50
N LYS A 12 -4.13 43.30 1.03
CA LYS A 12 -4.35 44.70 1.40
C LYS A 12 -4.97 44.86 2.79
N HIS A 13 -5.81 43.91 3.22
CA HIS A 13 -6.71 44.09 4.36
C HIS A 13 -6.42 43.20 5.58
N PHE A 14 -5.53 42.21 5.44
CA PHE A 14 -5.05 41.38 6.54
C PHE A 14 -3.58 41.65 6.78
N LYS A 15 -3.12 41.75 8.03
CA LYS A 15 -1.70 41.71 8.42
C LYS A 15 -1.20 40.26 8.47
N ASP A 16 0.11 40.06 8.66
CA ASP A 16 0.68 38.71 8.72
C ASP A 16 0.13 37.92 9.91
N ASP A 17 0.05 38.53 11.10
CA ASP A 17 -0.52 37.90 12.29
C ASP A 17 -2.01 37.57 12.13
N GLU A 18 -2.79 38.45 11.50
CA GLU A 18 -4.20 38.18 11.20
C GLU A 18 -4.35 37.05 10.18
N LEU A 19 -3.39 36.90 9.26
CA LEU A 19 -3.36 35.80 8.31
C LEU A 19 -3.03 34.47 8.99
N ARG A 20 -2.16 34.47 10.01
CA ARG A 20 -1.90 33.32 10.88
C ARG A 20 -3.15 32.90 11.64
N THR A 21 -3.85 33.85 12.25
CA THR A 21 -5.15 33.60 12.91
C THR A 21 -6.19 33.05 11.94
N LEU A 22 -6.32 33.66 10.76
CA LEU A 22 -7.23 33.17 9.72
C LEU A 22 -6.91 31.72 9.32
N CYS A 23 -5.62 31.37 9.18
CA CYS A 23 -5.23 29.99 8.86
C CYS A 23 -5.60 29.05 10.01
N PHE A 24 -5.32 29.43 11.25
CA PHE A 24 -5.69 28.66 12.44
C PHE A 24 -7.20 28.39 12.51
N ASP A 25 -8.03 29.41 12.32
CA ASP A 25 -9.49 29.29 12.35
C ASP A 25 -10.05 28.40 11.23
N LEU A 26 -9.33 28.31 10.10
CA LEU A 26 -9.65 27.42 8.98
C LEU A 26 -9.00 26.03 9.11
N GLU A 27 -8.42 25.73 10.27
CA GLU A 27 -7.70 24.48 10.56
C GLU A 27 -6.53 24.22 9.60
N LEU A 28 -5.80 25.28 9.23
CA LEU A 28 -4.61 25.25 8.39
C LEU A 28 -3.37 25.68 9.17
N ASP A 29 -2.29 24.94 9.03
CA ASP A 29 -0.99 25.34 9.57
C ASP A 29 -0.35 26.39 8.65
N TYR A 30 -0.21 27.61 9.15
CA TYR A 30 0.39 28.72 8.44
C TYR A 30 1.85 28.43 8.03
N GLU A 31 2.60 27.70 8.85
CA GLU A 31 4.01 27.42 8.60
C GLU A 31 4.18 26.44 7.44
N LEU A 32 3.23 25.51 7.25
CA LEU A 32 3.24 24.54 6.15
C LEU A 32 2.80 25.12 4.79
N LEU A 33 2.18 26.31 4.77
CA LEU A 33 1.88 26.97 3.50
C LEU A 33 3.18 27.32 2.78
N GLY A 34 3.34 26.87 1.54
CA GLY A 34 4.52 27.24 0.75
C GLY A 34 4.59 28.74 0.44
N GLY A 35 5.73 29.15 -0.13
CA GLY A 35 5.95 30.51 -0.61
C GLY A 35 6.48 31.48 0.45
N GLU A 36 7.42 32.33 0.03
CA GLU A 36 8.05 33.31 0.90
C GLU A 36 7.20 34.58 1.07
N GLY A 37 7.12 35.03 2.32
CA GLY A 37 6.41 36.22 2.72
C GLY A 37 4.88 36.13 2.58
N LYS A 38 4.20 37.14 3.11
CA LYS A 38 2.74 37.24 3.15
C LYS A 38 2.05 36.98 1.81
N MET A 39 2.57 37.52 0.71
CA MET A 39 1.97 37.34 -0.63
C MET A 39 2.10 35.90 -1.14
N GLY A 40 3.21 35.22 -0.82
CA GLY A 40 3.40 33.80 -1.11
C GLY A 40 2.40 32.95 -0.33
N LYS A 41 2.32 33.18 0.99
CA LYS A 41 1.39 32.49 1.89
C LYS A 41 -0.08 32.65 1.47
N ILE A 42 -0.52 33.85 1.10
CA ILE A 42 -1.90 34.07 0.60
C ILE A 42 -2.15 33.31 -0.70
N ARG A 43 -1.16 33.26 -1.61
CA ARG A 43 -1.30 32.51 -2.86
C ARG A 43 -1.49 31.02 -2.58
N GLU A 44 -0.66 30.45 -1.70
CA GLU A 44 -0.75 29.03 -1.34
C GLU A 44 -2.00 28.73 -0.52
N LEU A 45 -2.45 29.62 0.36
CA LEU A 45 -3.73 29.51 1.05
C LEU A 45 -4.90 29.41 0.06
N ILE A 46 -4.98 30.33 -0.90
CA ILE A 46 -6.06 30.30 -1.91
C ILE A 46 -5.95 29.01 -2.74
N ALA A 47 -4.76 28.61 -3.15
CA ALA A 47 -4.56 27.38 -3.92
C ALA A 47 -4.89 26.13 -3.11
N HIS A 48 -4.58 26.12 -1.82
CA HIS A 48 -4.94 25.04 -0.90
C HIS A 48 -6.45 24.95 -0.75
N MET A 49 -7.13 26.04 -0.44
CA MET A 49 -8.60 26.05 -0.29
C MET A 49 -9.33 25.70 -1.58
N ASP A 50 -8.81 26.15 -2.73
CA ASP A 50 -9.35 25.81 -4.05
C ASP A 50 -9.21 24.31 -4.36
N ARG A 51 -8.04 23.71 -4.12
CA ARG A 51 -7.80 22.26 -4.29
C ARG A 51 -8.75 21.40 -3.44
N HIS A 52 -9.11 21.89 -2.26
CA HIS A 52 -9.98 21.18 -1.32
C HIS A 52 -11.46 21.57 -1.44
N ASN A 53 -11.84 22.39 -2.43
CA ASN A 53 -13.21 22.94 -2.57
C ASN A 53 -13.71 23.71 -1.33
N ARG A 54 -12.79 24.25 -0.52
CA ARG A 54 -13.08 25.06 0.68
C ARG A 54 -13.03 26.57 0.39
N LEU A 55 -12.96 26.99 -0.88
CA LEU A 55 -12.86 28.41 -1.22
C LEU A 55 -14.10 29.23 -0.77
N ALA A 56 -15.27 28.58 -0.73
CA ALA A 56 -16.50 29.18 -0.22
C ALA A 56 -16.39 29.52 1.28
N GLU A 57 -15.82 28.61 2.06
CA GLU A 57 -15.58 28.77 3.49
C GLU A 57 -14.61 29.93 3.76
N LEU A 58 -13.51 30.00 3.01
CA LEU A 58 -12.59 31.15 3.08
C LEU A 58 -13.31 32.47 2.77
N LEU A 59 -14.11 32.53 1.70
CA LEU A 59 -14.85 33.74 1.34
C LEU A 59 -15.90 34.11 2.39
N GLN A 60 -16.55 33.12 3.00
CA GLN A 60 -17.51 33.34 4.10
C GLN A 60 -16.80 33.91 5.33
N TYR A 61 -15.67 33.33 5.73
CA TYR A 61 -14.84 33.84 6.82
C TYR A 61 -14.41 35.30 6.56
N LEU A 62 -13.89 35.60 5.37
CA LEU A 62 -13.48 36.96 4.99
C LEU A 62 -14.64 37.97 5.04
N LYS A 63 -15.84 37.55 4.62
CA LYS A 63 -17.06 38.38 4.69
C LYS A 63 -17.50 38.63 6.13
N THR A 64 -17.41 37.62 7.00
CA THR A 64 -17.75 37.74 8.43
C THR A 64 -16.76 38.66 9.14
N GLU A 65 -15.46 38.46 8.94
CA GLU A 65 -14.40 39.22 9.61
C GLU A 65 -14.36 40.68 9.14
N ARG A 66 -14.58 40.93 7.85
CA ARG A 66 -14.51 42.28 7.28
C ARG A 66 -15.72 42.53 6.36
N PRO A 67 -16.92 42.74 6.93
CA PRO A 67 -18.16 42.87 6.16
C PRO A 67 -18.22 44.13 5.31
N LYS A 68 -17.40 45.15 5.62
CA LYS A 68 -17.33 46.41 4.87
C LYS A 68 -16.53 46.32 3.57
N ILE A 69 -15.81 45.22 3.34
CA ILE A 69 -14.97 45.05 2.16
C ILE A 69 -15.76 44.31 1.07
N SER A 70 -15.75 44.83 -0.15
CA SER A 70 -16.30 44.13 -1.31
C SER A 70 -15.33 43.03 -1.75
N TRP A 71 -15.61 41.80 -1.32
CA TRP A 71 -14.86 40.62 -1.74
C TRP A 71 -15.31 40.16 -3.13
N PRO A 72 -14.38 39.78 -4.03
CA PRO A 72 -14.73 39.37 -5.38
C PRO A 72 -15.63 38.14 -5.35
N ASP A 73 -16.73 38.21 -6.09
CA ASP A 73 -17.67 37.10 -6.26
C ASP A 73 -17.07 36.06 -7.21
N ILE A 74 -16.20 35.23 -6.64
CA ILE A 74 -15.77 34.00 -7.29
C ILE A 74 -16.97 33.07 -7.18
N PRO A 75 -17.45 32.46 -8.28
CA PRO A 75 -18.41 31.38 -8.18
C PRO A 75 -17.75 30.32 -7.32
N ALA A 76 -18.08 30.34 -6.03
CA ALA A 76 -17.89 29.21 -5.18
C ALA A 76 -18.60 28.11 -5.94
N THR A 77 -17.89 27.03 -6.29
CA THR A 77 -18.58 25.76 -6.48
C THR A 77 -19.51 25.69 -5.28
N PRO A 78 -20.85 25.63 -5.48
CA PRO A 78 -21.77 25.65 -4.37
C PRO A 78 -21.23 24.69 -3.33
N ILE A 79 -21.38 25.01 -2.04
CA ILE A 79 -21.27 24.00 -0.99
C ILE A 79 -22.45 23.06 -1.25
N GLN A 80 -22.38 22.29 -2.34
CA GLN A 80 -22.90 20.96 -2.35
C GLN A 80 -22.13 20.39 -1.17
N GLU A 81 -22.83 20.15 -0.05
CA GLU A 81 -22.44 19.08 0.83
C GLU A 81 -22.11 17.94 -0.11
N LYS A 82 -20.82 17.75 -0.38
CA LYS A 82 -20.35 16.76 -1.31
C LYS A 82 -20.55 15.51 -0.51
N LYS A 83 -21.80 15.02 -0.48
CA LYS A 83 -22.27 13.96 0.38
C LYS A 83 -21.31 12.84 0.12
N GLU A 84 -20.37 12.68 1.06
CA GLU A 84 -19.22 11.83 0.83
C GLU A 84 -19.79 10.48 0.46
N ASN A 85 -19.29 9.89 -0.63
CA ASN A 85 -19.83 8.63 -1.11
C ASN A 85 -19.84 7.64 0.07
N PRO A 86 -21.01 7.15 0.52
CA PRO A 86 -21.12 6.40 1.77
C PRO A 86 -20.27 5.14 1.74
N ILE A 87 -20.09 4.52 0.55
CA ILE A 87 -19.19 3.39 0.34
C ILE A 87 -17.75 3.79 0.68
N ARG A 88 -17.27 4.94 0.19
CA ARG A 88 -15.91 5.40 0.46
C ARG A 88 -15.72 5.74 1.93
N VAL A 89 -16.70 6.37 2.56
CA VAL A 89 -16.67 6.65 4.01
C VAL A 89 -16.57 5.35 4.80
N ALA A 90 -17.39 4.36 4.47
CA ALA A 90 -17.38 3.06 5.13
C ALA A 90 -16.04 2.33 4.96
N VAL A 91 -15.49 2.28 3.75
CA VAL A 91 -14.18 1.67 3.47
C VAL A 91 -13.06 2.42 4.16
N TRP A 92 -13.04 3.75 4.12
CA TRP A 92 -12.04 4.55 4.83
C TRP A 92 -12.07 4.26 6.33
N ASN A 93 -13.25 4.18 6.93
CA ASN A 93 -13.41 3.84 8.34
C ASN A 93 -12.94 2.42 8.66
N ALA A 94 -13.16 1.45 7.77
CA ALA A 94 -12.65 0.10 7.90
C ALA A 94 -11.11 0.06 7.87
N LEU A 95 -10.50 0.74 6.90
CA LEU A 95 -9.04 0.91 6.83
C LEU A 95 -8.50 1.67 8.05
N TYR A 96 -9.19 2.70 8.54
CA TYR A 96 -8.75 3.44 9.70
C TYR A 96 -8.66 2.57 10.95
N ARG A 97 -9.67 1.74 11.20
CA ARG A 97 -9.72 0.86 12.36
C ARG A 97 -8.69 -0.27 12.29
N THR A 98 -8.47 -0.82 11.09
CA THR A 98 -7.65 -2.03 10.91
C THR A 98 -6.20 -1.74 10.53
N LEU A 99 -5.92 -0.55 9.99
CA LEU A 99 -4.64 -0.18 9.43
C LEU A 99 -4.19 1.22 9.89
N TRP A 100 -4.94 2.29 9.57
CA TRP A 100 -4.45 3.67 9.76
C TRP A 100 -4.20 4.06 11.23
N LYS A 101 -4.96 3.49 12.18
CA LYS A 101 -4.78 3.76 13.62
C LYS A 101 -3.62 2.99 14.26
N LYS A 102 -2.97 2.04 13.56
CA LYS A 102 -1.89 1.25 14.18
C LYS A 102 -0.70 2.13 14.52
N LYS A 103 -0.21 2.02 15.77
CA LYS A 103 0.93 2.82 16.25
C LYS A 103 2.17 2.68 15.37
N THR A 104 2.46 1.47 14.89
CA THR A 104 3.61 1.18 14.01
C THR A 104 3.49 1.81 12.63
N LEU A 105 2.29 2.23 12.23
CA LEU A 105 2.09 2.88 10.94
C LEU A 105 2.53 4.35 10.99
N LEU A 106 2.06 5.10 11.98
CA LEU A 106 2.27 6.55 12.08
C LEU A 106 3.44 6.96 12.96
N HIS A 107 3.91 6.07 13.83
CA HIS A 107 5.01 6.35 14.74
C HIS A 107 6.14 5.35 14.57
N SER A 108 7.36 5.84 14.76
CA SER A 108 8.54 5.00 14.82
C SER A 108 8.41 4.00 15.97
N TYR A 109 8.86 2.76 15.74
CA TYR A 109 8.85 1.72 16.77
C TYR A 109 10.17 0.96 16.75
N LYS A 110 10.82 0.85 17.92
CA LYS A 110 12.13 0.18 18.08
C LYS A 110 13.16 0.66 17.05
N SER A 111 13.29 1.98 16.90
CA SER A 111 14.20 2.63 15.96
C SER A 111 13.94 2.34 14.47
N ARG A 112 12.79 1.71 14.13
CA ARG A 112 12.33 1.59 12.75
C ARG A 112 11.47 2.80 12.41
N PRO A 113 11.61 3.36 11.19
CA PRO A 113 10.73 4.44 10.74
C PRO A 113 9.27 3.97 10.70
N PRO A 114 8.30 4.91 10.79
CA PRO A 114 6.89 4.60 10.60
C PRO A 114 6.65 3.82 9.30
N LEU A 115 5.79 2.80 9.32
CA LEU A 115 5.53 2.01 8.10
C LEU A 115 4.91 2.84 6.97
N ILE A 116 4.26 3.97 7.29
CA ILE A 116 3.70 4.88 6.29
C ILE A 116 4.77 5.53 5.42
N GLU A 117 6.02 5.66 5.91
CA GLU A 117 7.11 6.24 5.14
C GLU A 117 7.37 5.44 3.86
N ARG A 118 7.67 4.15 4.02
CA ARG A 118 7.92 3.26 2.87
C ARG A 118 6.70 3.15 1.96
N PHE A 119 5.52 2.97 2.55
CA PHE A 119 4.27 2.85 1.80
C PHE A 119 4.01 4.10 0.94
N SER A 120 4.20 5.29 1.50
CA SER A 120 3.92 6.53 0.79
C SER A 120 4.94 6.83 -0.31
N VAL A 121 6.19 6.40 -0.19
CA VAL A 121 7.17 6.50 -1.28
C VAL A 121 6.71 5.69 -2.49
N ASP A 122 6.38 4.41 -2.28
CA ASP A 122 5.93 3.51 -3.34
C ASP A 122 4.60 4.01 -3.94
N LEU A 123 3.66 4.45 -3.09
CA LEU A 123 2.39 5.02 -3.54
C LEU A 123 2.56 6.30 -4.39
N TRP A 124 3.51 7.17 -4.04
CA TRP A 124 3.76 8.41 -4.79
C TRP A 124 4.36 8.12 -6.16
N ALA A 125 5.34 7.21 -6.21
CA ALA A 125 6.02 6.82 -7.43
C ALA A 125 5.12 6.00 -8.35
N ASP A 126 4.49 4.95 -7.84
CA ASP A 126 3.85 3.93 -8.67
C ASP A 126 2.41 4.28 -9.05
N PHE A 127 1.66 4.93 -8.15
CA PHE A 127 0.22 5.16 -8.35
C PHE A 127 -0.14 6.63 -8.55
N ILE A 128 0.31 7.51 -7.64
CA ILE A 128 0.00 8.95 -7.73
C ILE A 128 0.77 9.57 -8.90
N ASN A 129 1.90 8.96 -9.30
CA ASN A 129 2.77 9.39 -10.39
C ASN A 129 3.23 10.84 -10.19
N LYS A 130 3.73 11.13 -9.00
CA LYS A 130 4.31 12.41 -8.62
C LYS A 130 5.77 12.24 -8.20
N PRO A 131 6.61 13.28 -8.36
CA PRO A 131 7.96 13.29 -7.81
C PRO A 131 7.95 12.95 -6.31
N ILE A 132 8.86 12.08 -5.88
CA ILE A 132 8.93 11.59 -4.49
C ILE A 132 9.20 12.74 -3.51
N ASP A 133 9.96 13.75 -3.93
CA ASP A 133 10.24 14.99 -3.19
C ASP A 133 9.01 15.91 -3.01
N SER A 134 7.90 15.66 -3.71
CA SER A 134 6.62 16.35 -3.48
C SER A 134 5.74 15.68 -2.41
N ARG A 135 6.19 14.56 -1.85
CA ARG A 135 5.54 13.86 -0.74
C ARG A 135 5.76 14.63 0.56
N PRO A 136 4.75 14.81 1.43
CA PRO A 136 4.96 15.39 2.75
C PRO A 136 5.97 14.56 3.56
N GLU A 137 6.73 15.21 4.44
CA GLU A 137 7.71 14.54 5.29
C GLU A 137 7.08 13.95 6.57
N GLU A 138 6.02 14.58 7.08
CA GLU A 138 5.41 14.17 8.35
C GLU A 138 4.37 13.05 8.16
N PRO A 139 4.43 11.94 8.94
CA PRO A 139 3.51 10.81 8.84
C PRO A 139 2.03 11.18 8.83
N MET A 140 1.64 12.16 9.63
CA MET A 140 0.25 12.60 9.71
C MET A 140 -0.20 13.38 8.47
N GLN A 141 0.70 14.19 7.91
CA GLN A 141 0.44 14.93 6.66
C GLN A 141 0.36 13.97 5.48
N ILE A 142 1.23 12.95 5.45
CA ILE A 142 1.16 11.86 4.47
C ILE A 142 -0.20 11.17 4.51
N LEU A 143 -0.67 10.77 5.70
CA LEU A 143 -1.99 10.14 5.85
C LEU A 143 -3.13 11.06 5.41
N ASN A 144 -3.03 12.36 5.70
CA ASN A 144 -4.01 13.34 5.28
C ASN A 144 -4.06 13.48 3.75
N GLU A 145 -2.91 13.56 3.08
CA GLU A 145 -2.85 13.58 1.61
C GLU A 145 -3.42 12.30 0.99
N ILE A 146 -3.10 11.12 1.55
CA ILE A 146 -3.70 9.84 1.15
C ILE A 146 -5.22 9.89 1.25
N ARG A 147 -5.77 10.45 2.34
CA ARG A 147 -7.21 10.66 2.52
C ARG A 147 -7.79 11.55 1.43
N ILE A 148 -7.13 12.67 1.12
CA ILE A 148 -7.58 13.61 0.08
C ILE A 148 -7.67 12.91 -1.28
N TYR A 149 -6.66 12.12 -1.68
CA TYR A 149 -6.73 11.33 -2.92
C TYR A 149 -7.87 10.30 -2.88
N PHE A 150 -8.03 9.60 -1.77
CA PHE A 150 -9.08 8.58 -1.60
C PHE A 150 -10.49 9.13 -1.88
N PHE A 151 -10.81 10.33 -1.36
CA PHE A 151 -12.13 10.94 -1.54
C PHE A 151 -12.27 11.81 -2.81
N SER A 152 -11.16 12.16 -3.47
CA SER A 152 -11.20 13.01 -4.67
C SER A 152 -11.22 12.25 -6.00
N TYR A 153 -10.77 10.98 -6.04
CA TYR A 153 -10.73 10.21 -7.28
C TYR A 153 -12.11 9.91 -7.89
N SER A 154 -12.17 9.68 -9.20
CA SER A 154 -13.35 9.07 -9.85
C SER A 154 -13.56 7.64 -9.35
N ASP A 155 -14.74 7.05 -9.53
CA ASP A 155 -15.03 5.72 -8.99
C ASP A 155 -14.08 4.63 -9.54
N ALA A 156 -13.77 4.67 -10.84
CA ALA A 156 -12.81 3.74 -11.44
C ALA A 156 -11.40 3.91 -10.85
N ARG A 157 -10.93 5.15 -10.71
CA ARG A 157 -9.59 5.42 -10.15
C ARG A 157 -9.52 5.12 -8.65
N TRP A 158 -10.62 5.33 -7.93
CA TRP A 158 -10.74 4.96 -6.52
C TRP A 158 -10.65 3.44 -6.31
N ARG A 159 -11.28 2.63 -7.17
CA ARG A 159 -11.15 1.15 -7.12
C ARG A 159 -9.69 0.73 -7.27
N ASN A 160 -9.00 1.22 -8.30
CA ASN A 160 -7.58 0.90 -8.51
C ASN A 160 -6.71 1.37 -7.33
N TYR A 161 -7.04 2.51 -6.74
CA TYR A 161 -6.34 3.04 -5.57
C TYR A 161 -6.52 2.17 -4.33
N LEU A 162 -7.76 1.74 -4.06
CA LEU A 162 -8.08 0.82 -2.97
C LEU A 162 -7.41 -0.54 -3.18
N GLU A 163 -7.43 -1.06 -4.41
CA GLU A 163 -6.74 -2.30 -4.78
C GLU A 163 -5.22 -2.20 -4.55
N TYR A 164 -4.58 -1.11 -4.98
CA TYR A 164 -3.15 -0.88 -4.73
C TYR A 164 -2.84 -0.90 -3.23
N ILE A 165 -3.64 -0.19 -2.41
CA ILE A 165 -3.49 -0.18 -0.95
C ILE A 165 -3.56 -1.62 -0.42
N LEU A 166 -4.60 -2.37 -0.76
CA LEU A 166 -4.78 -3.73 -0.26
C LEU A 166 -3.66 -4.65 -0.72
N ASN A 167 -3.26 -4.60 -1.99
CA ASN A 167 -2.19 -5.42 -2.53
C ASN A 167 -0.85 -5.15 -1.82
N TYR A 168 -0.51 -3.87 -1.60
CA TYR A 168 0.69 -3.48 -0.88
C TYR A 168 0.73 -4.08 0.53
N TRP A 169 -0.36 -3.99 1.27
CA TRP A 169 -0.42 -4.51 2.65
C TRP A 169 -0.53 -6.03 2.72
N ASN A 170 -1.02 -6.68 1.67
CA ASN A 170 -0.98 -8.14 1.57
C ASN A 170 0.41 -8.69 1.24
N ASP A 171 1.21 -7.99 0.43
CA ASP A 171 2.59 -8.40 0.10
C ASP A 171 3.56 -8.22 1.28
N LEU A 172 3.25 -7.31 2.21
CA LEU A 172 4.04 -7.13 3.42
C LEU A 172 3.89 -8.31 4.40
N ASN A 173 4.80 -9.28 4.28
CA ASN A 173 4.93 -10.52 5.09
C ASN A 173 4.87 -10.36 6.62
N HIS A 174 4.99 -9.15 7.17
CA HIS A 174 4.90 -8.90 8.61
C HIS A 174 3.50 -8.52 9.09
N TYR A 175 2.55 -8.33 8.17
CA TYR A 175 1.18 -8.01 8.49
C TYR A 175 0.32 -9.26 8.34
N LYS A 176 -0.70 -9.43 9.19
CA LYS A 176 -1.81 -10.35 8.92
C LYS A 176 -2.82 -9.55 8.12
N PRO A 177 -2.88 -9.64 6.78
CA PRO A 177 -3.73 -8.77 5.98
C PRO A 177 -5.19 -9.22 5.97
N GLU A 178 -5.49 -10.44 6.43
CA GLU A 178 -6.84 -11.01 6.45
C GLU A 178 -7.85 -10.11 7.18
N PRO A 179 -7.55 -9.53 8.37
CA PRO A 179 -8.47 -8.61 9.04
C PRO A 179 -8.71 -7.31 8.26
N ILE A 180 -7.73 -6.82 7.49
CA ILE A 180 -7.95 -5.63 6.64
C ILE A 180 -8.90 -6.00 5.50
N ASN A 181 -8.59 -7.07 4.77
CA ASN A 181 -9.37 -7.52 3.62
C ASN A 181 -10.83 -7.81 4.04
N GLN A 182 -11.02 -8.50 5.18
CA GLN A 182 -12.33 -8.79 5.75
C GLN A 182 -13.09 -7.52 6.13
N ALA A 183 -12.43 -6.56 6.79
CA ALA A 183 -13.09 -5.32 7.19
C ALA A 183 -13.49 -4.45 5.99
N VAL A 184 -12.67 -4.40 4.94
CA VAL A 184 -13.00 -3.69 3.71
C VAL A 184 -14.15 -4.37 2.96
N ASN A 185 -14.11 -5.69 2.80
CA ASN A 185 -15.21 -6.42 2.17
C ASN A 185 -16.53 -6.26 2.93
N LEU A 186 -16.50 -6.32 4.27
CA LEU A 186 -17.67 -6.08 5.09
C LEU A 186 -18.24 -4.65 4.89
N ALA A 187 -17.38 -3.65 4.72
CA ALA A 187 -17.79 -2.28 4.43
C ALA A 187 -18.41 -2.15 3.03
N LEU A 188 -17.83 -2.80 2.02
CA LEU A 188 -18.37 -2.83 0.65
C LEU A 188 -19.73 -3.54 0.61
N ASP A 189 -19.86 -4.67 1.31
CA ASP A 189 -21.10 -5.45 1.40
C ASP A 189 -22.22 -4.67 2.11
N ARG A 190 -21.90 -4.03 3.25
CA ARG A 190 -22.87 -3.24 4.04
C ARG A 190 -23.48 -2.10 3.24
N GLU A 191 -22.67 -1.41 2.45
CA GLU A 191 -23.12 -0.29 1.62
C GLU A 191 -23.63 -0.76 0.23
N LYS A 192 -23.79 -2.07 0.03
CA LYS A 192 -24.28 -2.70 -1.20
C LYS A 192 -23.54 -2.21 -2.44
N ALA A 193 -22.21 -2.07 -2.32
CA ALA A 193 -21.38 -1.53 -3.39
C ALA A 193 -21.39 -2.40 -4.65
N GLY A 194 -21.80 -3.67 -4.54
CA GLY A 194 -21.67 -4.65 -5.62
C GLY A 194 -20.21 -4.96 -5.93
N LEU A 195 -19.30 -4.79 -4.95
CA LEU A 195 -17.86 -4.95 -5.12
C LEU A 195 -17.30 -5.82 -4.01
N LYS A 196 -16.25 -6.57 -4.33
CA LYS A 196 -15.51 -7.38 -3.38
C LYS A 196 -14.03 -7.40 -3.76
N TYR A 197 -13.16 -7.23 -2.77
CA TYR A 197 -11.74 -7.49 -2.92
C TYR A 197 -11.46 -8.99 -2.74
N VAL A 198 -10.78 -9.58 -3.72
CA VAL A 198 -10.40 -10.99 -3.74
C VAL A 198 -8.88 -11.07 -3.77
N PRO A 199 -8.21 -11.38 -2.64
CA PRO A 199 -6.79 -11.65 -2.64
C PRO A 199 -6.52 -13.01 -3.30
N GLN A 200 -5.44 -13.07 -4.07
CA GLN A 200 -4.91 -14.26 -4.71
C GLN A 200 -3.62 -14.66 -4.02
N TYR A 201 -3.58 -15.91 -3.57
CA TYR A 201 -2.43 -16.50 -2.93
C TYR A 201 -1.96 -17.66 -3.78
N GLU A 202 -0.65 -17.73 -4.02
CA GLU A 202 0.02 -18.90 -4.57
C GLU A 202 1.01 -19.39 -3.52
N PHE A 203 0.95 -20.68 -3.18
CA PHE A 203 1.81 -21.28 -2.14
C PHE A 203 1.77 -20.54 -0.80
N ASN A 204 0.58 -20.07 -0.39
CA ASN A 204 0.36 -19.26 0.82
C ASN A 204 1.15 -17.94 0.87
N ARG A 205 1.71 -17.52 -0.27
CA ARG A 205 2.23 -16.18 -0.47
C ARG A 205 1.21 -15.37 -1.26
N PHE A 206 0.98 -14.14 -0.83
CA PHE A 206 0.18 -13.22 -1.62
C PHE A 206 0.88 -12.95 -2.95
N VAL A 207 0.15 -13.06 -4.06
CA VAL A 207 0.68 -12.77 -5.41
C VAL A 207 0.04 -11.52 -5.98
N SER A 208 -1.28 -11.42 -5.88
CA SER A 208 -2.02 -10.26 -6.33
C SER A 208 -3.39 -10.22 -5.68
N GLY A 209 -4.14 -9.15 -5.87
CA GLY A 209 -5.53 -9.07 -5.46
C GLY A 209 -6.29 -8.13 -6.38
N ALA A 210 -7.60 -8.35 -6.49
CA ALA A 210 -8.44 -7.57 -7.40
C ALA A 210 -9.77 -7.19 -6.76
N ILE A 211 -10.27 -5.99 -7.08
CA ILE A 211 -11.66 -5.60 -6.78
C ILE A 211 -12.55 -6.05 -7.94
N VAL A 212 -13.45 -6.99 -7.66
CA VAL A 212 -14.38 -7.58 -8.64
C VAL A 212 -15.83 -7.24 -8.31
N GLU A 213 -16.72 -7.32 -9.30
CA GLU A 213 -18.16 -7.12 -9.08
C GLU A 213 -18.79 -8.34 -8.39
N ALA A 214 -19.54 -8.09 -7.32
CA ALA A 214 -20.25 -9.11 -6.56
C ALA A 214 -21.44 -9.63 -7.38
N GLY A 215 -21.23 -10.75 -8.08
CA GLY A 215 -22.21 -11.38 -8.97
C GLY A 215 -21.59 -12.14 -10.15
N HIS A 216 -20.33 -11.83 -10.50
CA HIS A 216 -19.56 -12.59 -11.49
C HIS A 216 -18.81 -13.74 -10.80
N SER A 217 -19.55 -14.74 -10.32
CA SER A 217 -18.98 -16.02 -9.96
C SER A 217 -18.50 -16.72 -11.24
N GLN A 218 -17.18 -16.88 -11.36
CA GLN A 218 -16.49 -17.80 -12.28
C GLN A 218 -16.74 -17.62 -13.79
N SER A 219 -15.98 -16.76 -14.50
CA SER A 219 -15.61 -17.01 -15.92
C SER A 219 -14.58 -16.04 -16.53
N THR A 220 -14.37 -14.82 -16.03
CA THR A 220 -13.64 -13.79 -16.80
C THR A 220 -12.25 -13.40 -16.31
N ALA A 221 -11.59 -14.22 -15.50
CA ALA A 221 -10.17 -13.99 -15.13
C ALA A 221 -9.16 -14.38 -16.24
N SER A 222 -9.62 -14.90 -17.39
CA SER A 222 -8.74 -15.38 -18.48
C SER A 222 -8.59 -14.42 -19.67
N SER A 223 -9.18 -13.22 -19.61
CA SER A 223 -9.17 -12.28 -20.73
C SER A 223 -8.84 -10.89 -20.20
N LEU A 224 -7.55 -10.64 -19.98
CA LEU A 224 -6.82 -9.37 -20.12
C LEU A 224 -5.46 -9.52 -19.42
N LEU A 225 -4.58 -10.35 -19.99
CA LEU A 225 -3.15 -10.32 -19.70
C LEU A 225 -2.42 -9.84 -20.96
N PRO A 226 -1.63 -8.76 -20.92
CA PRO A 226 -0.43 -8.67 -21.73
C PRO A 226 0.53 -9.78 -21.29
N SER A 227 1.02 -10.54 -22.25
CA SER A 227 1.87 -11.72 -22.08
C SER A 227 3.06 -11.48 -21.15
N ILE A 228 3.04 -12.07 -19.96
CA ILE A 228 4.23 -12.36 -19.15
C ILE A 228 4.20 -13.85 -18.83
N ARG A 229 5.32 -14.53 -19.12
CA ARG A 229 5.46 -15.97 -19.37
C ARG A 229 4.87 -16.85 -18.27
N GLN A 230 3.93 -17.71 -18.66
CA GLN A 230 3.56 -18.92 -17.93
C GLN A 230 4.78 -19.85 -17.85
N SER A 231 5.28 -20.09 -16.64
CA SER A 231 6.03 -21.31 -16.31
C SER A 231 5.20 -22.09 -15.29
N GLN A 232 4.82 -23.30 -15.69
CA GLN A 232 3.93 -24.24 -15.03
C GLN A 232 4.30 -24.48 -13.56
N ILE A 233 3.31 -24.51 -12.64
CA ILE A 233 3.47 -25.15 -11.33
C ILE A 233 2.30 -26.09 -11.07
N THR A 234 2.65 -27.35 -10.82
CA THR A 234 1.80 -28.53 -10.60
C THR A 234 1.22 -28.57 -9.17
N PRO A 235 0.08 -29.27 -8.94
CA PRO A 235 -0.62 -29.33 -7.64
C PRO A 235 0.07 -30.22 -6.59
N LEU A 236 -0.36 -30.12 -5.32
CA LEU A 236 0.04 -30.89 -4.12
C LEU A 236 0.08 -32.44 -4.22
N ALA A 237 -0.13 -33.03 -5.39
CA ALA A 237 -0.35 -34.46 -5.61
C ALA A 237 0.95 -35.30 -5.77
N ASP A 238 2.13 -34.69 -5.79
CA ASP A 238 3.38 -35.37 -6.21
C ASP A 238 4.45 -35.55 -5.11
N ILE A 239 4.17 -35.23 -3.83
CA ILE A 239 5.15 -35.43 -2.75
C ILE A 239 5.10 -36.86 -2.20
N PRO A 240 6.23 -37.60 -2.17
CA PRO A 240 6.29 -38.90 -1.52
C PRO A 240 5.97 -38.84 -0.01
N ASP A 241 5.18 -39.79 0.48
CA ASP A 241 4.73 -39.85 1.87
C ASP A 241 5.87 -39.79 2.90
N ASN A 242 7.02 -40.41 2.58
CA ASN A 242 8.20 -40.38 3.45
C ASN A 242 8.79 -38.96 3.59
N ILE A 243 8.75 -38.15 2.53
CA ILE A 243 9.21 -36.75 2.57
C ILE A 243 8.23 -35.90 3.38
N LEU A 244 6.94 -36.06 3.13
CA LEU A 244 5.90 -35.34 3.86
C LEU A 244 5.96 -35.66 5.37
N LYS A 245 6.20 -36.92 5.72
CA LYS A 245 6.39 -37.36 7.11
C LYS A 245 7.57 -36.64 7.79
N VAL A 246 8.74 -36.61 7.14
CA VAL A 246 9.94 -35.95 7.68
C VAL A 246 9.71 -34.45 7.92
N ILE A 247 9.06 -33.77 6.96
CA ILE A 247 8.71 -32.35 7.08
C ILE A 247 7.79 -32.10 8.28
N ASN A 248 6.73 -32.92 8.41
CA ASN A 248 5.76 -32.80 9.51
C ASN A 248 6.40 -33.05 10.88
N GLU A 249 7.16 -34.14 11.03
CA GLU A 249 7.82 -34.50 12.30
C GLU A 249 8.77 -33.39 12.78
N ARG A 250 9.53 -32.81 11.86
CA ARG A 250 10.44 -31.72 12.17
C ARG A 250 9.72 -30.44 12.56
N ALA A 251 8.66 -30.08 11.83
CA ALA A 251 7.86 -28.89 12.14
C ALA A 251 7.17 -29.03 13.51
N GLU A 252 6.63 -30.21 13.81
CA GLU A 252 6.02 -30.53 15.11
C GLU A 252 7.05 -30.47 16.25
N LYS A 253 8.23 -31.07 16.06
CA LYS A 253 9.31 -31.04 17.06
C LYS A 253 9.77 -29.62 17.40
N ARG A 254 9.83 -28.71 16.42
CA ARG A 254 10.25 -27.32 16.63
C ARG A 254 9.12 -26.42 17.15
N HIS A 255 7.87 -26.75 16.81
CA HIS A 255 6.69 -25.95 17.10
C HIS A 255 5.53 -26.84 17.61
N PRO A 256 5.67 -27.44 18.82
CA PRO A 256 4.74 -28.45 19.35
C PRO A 256 3.36 -27.91 19.72
N ASP A 257 3.24 -26.63 20.05
CA ASP A 257 1.95 -26.00 20.40
C ASP A 257 1.63 -24.77 19.53
N ASP A 258 2.51 -24.43 18.59
CA ASP A 258 2.32 -23.34 17.63
C ASP A 258 1.95 -23.90 16.26
N PHE A 259 0.69 -24.28 16.11
CA PHE A 259 0.13 -24.84 14.87
C PHE A 259 0.24 -23.90 13.68
N SER A 260 0.22 -22.59 13.91
CA SER A 260 0.34 -21.59 12.84
C SER A 260 1.76 -21.57 12.27
N THR A 261 2.76 -21.54 13.14
CA THR A 261 4.16 -21.63 12.74
C THR A 261 4.48 -23.02 12.18
N ARG A 262 3.88 -24.09 12.73
CA ARG A 262 4.02 -25.44 12.20
C ARG A 262 3.54 -25.53 10.74
N LYS A 263 2.33 -25.05 10.46
CA LYS A 263 1.78 -25.03 9.10
C LYS A 263 2.68 -24.24 8.15
N TYR A 264 3.12 -23.04 8.57
CA TYR A 264 4.04 -22.22 7.78
C TYR A 264 5.36 -22.94 7.46
N VAL A 265 5.97 -23.60 8.46
CA VAL A 265 7.21 -24.36 8.25
C VAL A 265 6.98 -25.53 7.29
N ILE A 266 5.88 -26.28 7.43
CA ILE A 266 5.54 -27.39 6.52
C ILE A 266 5.42 -26.90 5.08
N ASP A 267 4.63 -25.84 4.85
CA ASP A 267 4.41 -25.28 3.51
C ASP A 267 5.74 -24.81 2.88
N LYS A 268 6.59 -24.13 3.67
CA LYS A 268 7.90 -23.66 3.24
C LYS A 268 8.84 -24.80 2.84
N GLU A 269 8.88 -25.88 3.63
CA GLU A 269 9.73 -27.03 3.35
C GLU A 269 9.23 -27.83 2.13
N ILE A 270 7.92 -27.95 1.94
CA ILE A 270 7.29 -28.53 0.75
C ILE A 270 7.69 -27.77 -0.52
N GLN A 271 7.61 -26.44 -0.49
CA GLN A 271 8.02 -25.61 -1.62
C GLN A 271 9.51 -25.80 -1.94
N ALA A 272 10.36 -25.74 -0.93
CA ALA A 272 11.79 -25.93 -1.12
C ALA A 272 12.13 -27.33 -1.68
N TRP A 273 11.36 -28.36 -1.33
CA TRP A 273 11.50 -29.69 -1.93
C TRP A 273 11.21 -29.67 -3.43
N HIS A 274 10.07 -29.09 -3.85
CA HIS A 274 9.71 -29.00 -5.27
C HIS A 274 10.73 -28.18 -6.08
N GLU A 275 11.21 -27.08 -5.52
CA GLU A 275 12.20 -26.23 -6.17
C GLU A 275 13.55 -26.95 -6.33
N LEU A 276 13.94 -27.79 -5.36
CA LEU A 276 15.12 -28.64 -5.48
C LEU A 276 14.96 -29.72 -6.56
N GLN A 277 13.78 -30.34 -6.71
CA GLN A 277 13.53 -31.34 -7.76
C GLN A 277 13.63 -30.73 -9.16
N ASN A 278 13.20 -29.48 -9.31
CA ASN A 278 13.16 -28.77 -10.58
C ASN A 278 14.35 -27.84 -10.81
N TYR A 279 15.36 -27.86 -9.92
CA TYR A 279 16.48 -26.94 -9.98
C TYR A 279 17.38 -27.23 -11.19
N GLN A 280 17.64 -26.21 -12.01
CA GLN A 280 18.49 -26.32 -13.19
C GLN A 280 19.56 -25.22 -13.19
N ALA A 281 20.81 -25.62 -13.48
CA ALA A 281 21.94 -24.71 -13.67
C ALA A 281 22.74 -25.17 -14.88
N HIS A 282 22.19 -24.91 -16.08
CA HIS A 282 22.74 -25.39 -17.37
C HIS A 282 24.18 -24.94 -17.65
N ASP A 283 24.63 -23.87 -17.00
CA ASP A 283 25.97 -23.31 -17.10
C ASP A 283 26.98 -24.00 -16.17
N VAL A 284 26.53 -24.85 -15.24
CA VAL A 284 27.37 -25.58 -14.29
C VAL A 284 27.50 -27.03 -14.73
N PRO A 285 28.72 -27.60 -14.79
CA PRO A 285 28.91 -29.02 -15.10
C PRO A 285 28.09 -29.93 -14.18
N ASN A 286 27.44 -30.92 -14.77
CA ASN A 286 26.55 -31.85 -14.04
C ASN A 286 27.25 -32.54 -12.85
N GLU A 287 28.54 -32.86 -12.96
CA GLU A 287 29.32 -33.47 -11.88
C GLU A 287 29.51 -32.54 -10.67
N VAL A 288 29.76 -31.25 -10.94
CA VAL A 288 29.87 -30.22 -9.90
C VAL A 288 28.52 -30.03 -9.23
N LEU A 289 27.45 -29.91 -10.02
CA LEU A 289 26.10 -29.75 -9.51
C LEU A 289 25.71 -30.95 -8.63
N ALA A 290 25.95 -32.19 -9.09
CA ALA A 290 25.70 -33.40 -8.31
C ALA A 290 26.49 -33.44 -6.98
N SER A 291 27.73 -32.94 -6.96
CA SER A 291 28.53 -32.82 -5.74
C SER A 291 27.96 -31.80 -4.76
N ILE A 292 27.47 -30.65 -5.26
CA ILE A 292 26.79 -29.64 -4.45
C ILE A 292 25.52 -30.20 -3.81
N PHE A 293 24.66 -30.85 -4.59
CA PHE A 293 23.43 -31.48 -4.09
C PHE A 293 23.71 -32.51 -3.01
N ARG A 294 24.68 -33.42 -3.25
CA ARG A 294 25.08 -34.45 -2.28
C ARG A 294 25.54 -33.85 -0.95
N ARG A 295 26.36 -32.79 -0.99
CA ARG A 295 26.84 -32.11 0.23
C ARG A 295 25.69 -31.42 0.97
N ALA A 296 24.78 -30.76 0.25
CA ALA A 296 23.61 -30.14 0.84
C ALA A 296 22.71 -31.19 1.52
N GLU A 297 22.45 -32.31 0.85
CA GLU A 297 21.64 -33.42 1.39
C GLU A 297 22.24 -34.04 2.65
N GLN A 298 23.55 -34.31 2.65
CA GLN A 298 24.24 -34.90 3.81
C GLN A 298 24.21 -34.00 5.06
N ARG A 299 24.29 -32.68 4.88
CA ARG A 299 24.32 -31.72 6.00
C ARG A 299 22.93 -31.37 6.53
N HIS A 300 21.91 -31.52 5.69
CA HIS A 300 20.59 -30.95 5.89
C HIS A 300 19.50 -31.92 5.43
N THR A 301 19.56 -33.15 5.93
CA THR A 301 18.72 -34.28 5.48
C THR A 301 17.22 -33.96 5.53
N ASP A 302 16.76 -33.30 6.59
CA ASP A 302 15.35 -32.95 6.85
C ASP A 302 15.04 -31.44 6.66
N ASP A 303 16.00 -30.66 6.13
CA ASP A 303 15.93 -29.20 5.98
C ASP A 303 15.97 -28.79 4.51
N PHE A 304 14.86 -28.98 3.79
CA PHE A 304 14.77 -28.69 2.36
C PHE A 304 15.02 -27.21 2.08
N SER A 305 14.52 -26.30 2.94
CA SER A 305 14.75 -24.87 2.76
C SER A 305 16.23 -24.48 2.92
N THR A 306 16.94 -25.06 3.88
CA THR A 306 18.39 -24.86 4.03
C THR A 306 19.18 -25.55 2.92
N ARG A 307 18.76 -26.74 2.46
CA ARG A 307 19.39 -27.41 1.31
C ARG A 307 19.34 -26.54 0.07
N LYS A 308 18.17 -25.98 -0.26
CA LYS A 308 18.01 -25.04 -1.39
C LYS A 308 18.97 -23.87 -1.27
N TYR A 309 19.00 -23.22 -0.11
CA TYR A 309 19.90 -22.09 0.15
C TYR A 309 21.38 -22.46 -0.06
N VAL A 310 21.81 -23.62 0.42
CA VAL A 310 23.19 -24.11 0.22
C VAL A 310 23.47 -24.37 -1.25
N VAL A 311 22.55 -25.03 -1.98
CA VAL A 311 22.68 -25.29 -3.42
C VAL A 311 22.84 -23.98 -4.19
N GLU A 312 21.94 -23.01 -3.97
CA GLU A 312 21.96 -21.72 -4.67
C GLU A 312 23.26 -20.96 -4.42
N ASN A 313 23.74 -20.95 -3.18
CA ASN A 313 24.98 -20.27 -2.82
C ASN A 313 26.22 -20.96 -3.37
N GLU A 314 26.31 -22.28 -3.35
CA GLU A 314 27.46 -23.01 -3.88
C GLU A 314 27.51 -22.91 -5.42
N VAL A 315 26.37 -22.93 -6.11
CA VAL A 315 26.28 -22.69 -7.55
C VAL A 315 26.74 -21.27 -7.86
N LYS A 316 26.30 -20.28 -7.08
CA LYS A 316 26.74 -18.89 -7.22
C LYS A 316 28.26 -18.75 -6.99
N ALA A 317 28.78 -19.34 -5.93
CA ALA A 317 30.22 -19.32 -5.64
C ALA A 317 31.03 -19.99 -6.74
N TRP A 318 30.56 -21.13 -7.28
CA TRP A 318 31.19 -21.77 -8.42
C TRP A 318 31.21 -20.86 -9.64
N ARG A 319 30.09 -20.20 -9.98
CA ARG A 319 30.04 -19.22 -11.07
C ARG A 319 31.04 -18.09 -10.88
N ASP A 320 31.11 -17.54 -9.67
CA ASP A 320 32.01 -16.42 -9.36
C ASP A 320 33.49 -16.82 -9.46
N LEU A 321 33.86 -18.06 -9.11
CA LEU A 321 35.22 -18.58 -9.29
C LEU A 321 35.58 -18.93 -10.74
N ASN A 322 34.57 -19.18 -11.60
CA ASN A 322 34.76 -19.62 -12.98
C ASN A 322 34.42 -18.54 -14.02
N LYS A 323 34.03 -17.33 -13.59
CA LYS A 323 33.98 -16.14 -14.45
C LYS A 323 35.43 -15.77 -14.82
N LYS A 324 35.81 -16.06 -16.07
CA LYS A 324 36.95 -15.39 -16.71
C LYS A 324 36.53 -14.07 -17.29
#